data_AF-A0A6B3HZL2-F1
#
_entry.id   AF-A0A6B3HZL2-F1
#
_cell.length_a   1.000
_cell.length_b   1.000
_cell.length_c   1.000
_cell.angle_alpha   90.00
_cell.angle_beta   90.00
_cell.angle_gamma   90.00
#
_symmetry.space_group_name_H-M   'P 1'
#
loop_
_entity.id
_entity.type
_entity.pdbx_description
1 polymer ?
#
loop_
_entity_poly.entity_id
_entity_poly.type
_entity_poly.pdbx_seq_one_letter_code
_entity_poly.pdbx_strand_id
1 'polypeptide(L)'
;MTPRIEDYALIGDLQTAALVGRNGSIDWLCLPRFDSGACFAALLGTEENGHWRIAPQGAGPTDTCTRRGYAGDSLVLETYWETRTGTVKVIDFMPQRDKSPDVMRIVEGVSGTVDMSSVLRLRFDFGSVVPWVRRSHGHRVAVAGPDSVWLRSEPPVKTWGQQFSTCSSFTVTEGESVAFVLTWHPSHSQRPQLIDPYKALKHTLQDWAEWTDRCTYQGPYREAVMRSLITLKALTYA
;
A
#
# COMPACT_ATOMS: atom_id res chain seq x y z
N MET A 1 12.10 15.60 5.64
CA MET A 1 13.26 15.38 4.75
C MET A 1 12.87 14.24 3.83
N THR A 2 12.97 14.41 2.52
CA THR A 2 12.55 13.39 1.54
C THR A 2 13.44 12.14 1.69
N PRO A 3 12.87 10.92 1.81
CA PRO A 3 13.64 9.68 1.85
C PRO A 3 14.52 9.51 0.61
N ARG A 4 15.59 8.73 0.72
CA ARG A 4 16.44 8.43 -0.44
C ARG A 4 15.72 7.49 -1.39
N ILE A 5 16.10 7.49 -2.67
CA ILE A 5 15.41 6.64 -3.65
C ILE A 5 15.59 5.14 -3.32
N GLU A 6 16.76 4.75 -2.80
CA GLU A 6 17.03 3.38 -2.35
C GLU A 6 16.22 2.95 -1.11
N ASP A 7 15.58 3.89 -0.40
CA ASP A 7 14.71 3.58 0.73
C ASP A 7 13.30 3.16 0.31
N TYR A 8 12.95 3.26 -0.97
CA TYR A 8 11.66 2.84 -1.48
C TYR A 8 11.66 1.40 -1.97
N ALA A 9 10.63 0.66 -1.59
CA ALA A 9 10.29 -0.63 -2.16
C ALA A 9 9.14 -0.47 -3.16
N LEU A 10 9.12 -1.30 -4.20
CA LEU A 10 8.11 -1.32 -5.24
C LEU A 10 7.06 -2.38 -4.93
N ILE A 11 5.79 -2.02 -5.01
CA ILE A 11 4.66 -2.97 -5.12
C ILE A 11 3.88 -2.63 -6.39
N GLY A 12 3.20 -3.59 -7.00
CA GLY A 12 2.47 -3.33 -8.24
C GLY A 12 1.56 -4.47 -8.69
N ASP A 13 0.59 -4.13 -9.53
CA ASP A 13 -0.44 -5.04 -10.08
C ASP A 13 -0.20 -5.39 -11.56
N LEU A 14 1.01 -5.15 -12.07
CA LEU A 14 1.43 -5.25 -13.48
C LEU A 14 0.92 -4.13 -14.41
N GLN A 15 -0.04 -3.30 -13.96
CA GLN A 15 -0.58 -2.20 -14.76
C GLN A 15 -0.33 -0.83 -14.14
N THR A 16 0.03 -0.80 -12.85
CA THR A 16 0.58 0.33 -12.12
C THR A 16 1.44 -0.15 -10.94
N ALA A 17 2.10 0.79 -10.25
CA ALA A 17 2.91 0.51 -9.08
C ALA A 17 2.90 1.64 -8.05
N ALA A 18 3.23 1.27 -6.82
CA ALA A 18 3.40 2.17 -5.68
C ALA A 18 4.82 2.07 -5.11
N LEU A 19 5.31 3.17 -4.54
CA LEU A 19 6.60 3.21 -3.86
C LEU A 19 6.41 3.40 -2.36
N VAL A 20 6.86 2.40 -1.59
CA VAL A 20 6.71 2.33 -0.14
C VAL A 20 8.04 2.65 0.55
N GLY A 21 8.07 3.76 1.29
CA GLY A 21 9.22 4.20 2.07
C GLY A 21 9.41 3.41 3.36
N ARG A 22 10.62 3.45 3.92
CA ARG A 22 10.93 2.82 5.23
C ARG A 22 10.16 3.41 6.41
N ASN A 23 9.61 4.61 6.26
CA ASN A 23 8.78 5.27 7.28
C ASN A 23 7.30 4.80 7.28
N GLY A 24 6.97 3.79 6.46
CA GLY A 24 5.62 3.25 6.30
C GLY A 24 4.72 4.07 5.37
N SER A 25 5.27 5.06 4.66
CA SER A 25 4.52 5.89 3.71
C SER A 25 4.58 5.34 2.30
N ILE A 26 3.45 5.38 1.59
CA ILE A 26 3.39 5.27 0.14
C ILE A 26 3.42 6.69 -0.42
N ASP A 27 4.54 7.08 -1.02
CA ASP A 27 4.79 8.47 -1.43
C ASP A 27 4.66 8.70 -2.94
N TRP A 28 4.54 7.61 -3.70
CA TRP A 28 4.23 7.63 -5.12
C TRP A 28 3.22 6.55 -5.48
N LEU A 29 2.18 6.92 -6.21
CA LEU A 29 1.18 6.00 -6.75
C LEU A 29 0.40 6.69 -7.88
N CYS A 30 0.41 6.07 -9.06
CA CYS A 30 -0.46 6.44 -10.18
C CYS A 30 -1.63 5.46 -10.25
N LEU A 31 -2.85 5.95 -10.39
CA LEU A 31 -4.03 5.11 -10.62
C LEU A 31 -4.84 5.67 -11.79
N PRO A 32 -5.37 4.80 -12.67
CA PRO A 32 -5.27 3.34 -12.64
C PRO A 32 -4.02 2.75 -13.31
N ARG A 33 -3.23 3.54 -14.04
CA ARG A 33 -2.13 3.04 -14.89
C ARG A 33 -0.83 3.77 -14.58
N PHE A 34 0.29 3.20 -15.01
CA PHE A 34 1.62 3.83 -14.89
C PHE A 34 1.69 5.27 -15.42
N ASP A 35 0.99 5.55 -16.52
CA ASP A 35 0.95 6.85 -17.20
C ASP A 35 -0.15 7.80 -16.71
N SER A 36 -0.93 7.39 -15.70
CA SER A 36 -1.96 8.23 -15.10
C SER A 36 -1.37 9.29 -14.18
N GLY A 37 -2.12 10.38 -13.95
CA GLY A 37 -1.77 11.37 -12.95
C GLY A 37 -1.64 10.73 -11.56
N ALA A 38 -0.58 11.08 -10.82
CA ALA A 38 -0.34 10.48 -9.52
C ALA A 38 -1.39 10.94 -8.49
N CYS A 39 -1.91 10.01 -7.67
CA CYS A 39 -2.76 10.32 -6.52
C CYS A 39 -1.96 10.47 -5.21
N PHE A 40 -0.71 9.99 -5.22
CA PHE A 40 0.34 10.28 -4.24
C PHE A 40 1.58 10.80 -4.98
N ALA A 41 2.07 11.97 -4.59
CA ALA A 41 3.21 12.63 -5.23
C ALA A 41 4.19 13.24 -4.22
N ALA A 42 4.16 12.79 -2.96
CA ALA A 42 5.08 13.25 -1.93
C ALA A 42 6.55 12.94 -2.23
N LEU A 43 6.85 11.93 -3.07
CA LEU A 43 8.22 11.62 -3.51
C LEU A 43 8.90 12.82 -4.20
N LEU A 44 8.17 13.54 -5.05
CA LEU A 44 8.67 14.69 -5.83
C LEU A 44 8.23 16.05 -5.26
N GLY A 45 7.46 16.03 -4.17
CA GLY A 45 6.90 17.23 -3.56
C GLY A 45 7.07 17.21 -2.05
N THR A 46 5.98 17.51 -1.35
CA THR A 46 5.89 17.50 0.11
C THR A 46 4.80 16.53 0.55
N GLU A 47 4.67 16.32 1.86
CA GLU A 47 3.56 15.54 2.43
C GLU A 47 2.18 16.05 1.98
N GLU A 48 2.05 17.33 1.59
CA GLU A 48 0.81 17.91 1.08
C GLU A 48 0.44 17.48 -0.34
N ASN A 49 1.38 16.91 -1.11
CA ASN A 49 1.18 16.42 -2.48
C ASN A 49 0.61 14.99 -2.54
N GLY A 50 0.15 14.47 -1.41
CA GLY A 50 -0.53 13.18 -1.31
C GLY A 50 0.42 12.05 -0.98
N HIS A 51 0.02 11.24 0.00
CA HIS A 51 0.73 10.07 0.50
C HIS A 51 -0.22 9.21 1.34
N TRP A 52 0.21 7.99 1.65
CA TRP A 52 -0.49 7.16 2.63
C TRP A 52 0.50 6.52 3.60
N ARG A 53 0.48 6.97 4.86
CA ARG A 53 1.34 6.43 5.91
C ARG A 53 0.58 5.52 6.86
N ILE A 54 1.16 4.36 7.17
CA ILE A 54 0.75 3.48 8.28
C ILE A 54 2.01 3.14 9.09
N ALA A 55 2.02 3.51 10.37
CA ALA A 55 3.17 3.31 11.27
C ALA A 55 2.71 3.30 12.75
N PRO A 56 3.55 2.82 13.69
CA PRO A 56 3.28 2.94 15.12
C PRO A 56 2.97 4.38 15.53
N GLN A 57 2.03 4.54 16.44
CA GLN A 57 1.67 5.84 16.99
C GLN A 57 2.88 6.46 17.69
N GLY A 58 3.14 7.74 17.40
CA GLY A 58 4.30 8.46 17.93
C GLY A 58 5.57 8.31 17.09
N ALA A 59 5.60 7.44 16.08
CA ALA A 59 6.69 7.42 15.10
C ALA A 59 6.66 8.73 14.28
N GLY A 60 7.71 9.53 14.42
CA GLY A 60 7.91 10.76 13.68
C GLY A 60 8.22 10.53 12.19
N PRO A 61 8.31 11.61 11.40
CA PRO A 61 8.56 11.52 9.96
C PRO A 61 9.93 10.91 9.59
N THR A 62 10.90 10.99 10.50
CA THR A 62 12.27 10.45 10.34
C THR A 62 12.42 9.04 10.87
N ASP A 63 11.43 8.52 11.61
CA ASP A 63 11.48 7.17 12.14
C ASP A 63 11.22 6.16 11.03
N THR A 64 12.02 5.10 11.02
CA THR A 64 12.00 4.08 9.98
C THR A 64 11.80 2.70 10.61
N CYS A 65 11.26 1.79 9.80
CA CYS A 65 11.07 0.40 10.15
C CYS A 65 12.40 -0.27 10.56
N THR A 66 12.34 -1.23 11.48
CA THR A 66 13.53 -1.93 11.96
C THR A 66 14.07 -2.93 10.94
N ARG A 67 13.19 -3.61 10.21
CA ARG A 67 13.55 -4.45 9.06
C ARG A 67 12.45 -4.47 8.01
N ARG A 68 12.84 -4.79 6.78
CA ARG A 68 11.94 -4.92 5.65
C ARG A 68 12.47 -5.94 4.65
N GLY A 69 11.57 -6.68 4.01
CA GLY A 69 11.89 -7.62 2.95
C GLY A 69 10.65 -7.98 2.15
N TYR A 70 10.84 -8.54 0.95
CA TYR A 70 9.71 -9.15 0.23
C TYR A 70 9.47 -10.57 0.76
N ALA A 71 8.21 -10.97 0.85
CA ALA A 71 7.82 -12.32 1.21
C ALA A 71 8.18 -13.28 0.06
N GLY A 72 9.31 -13.97 0.20
CA GLY A 72 9.84 -14.86 -0.83
C GLY A 72 10.08 -14.16 -2.17
N ASP A 73 9.90 -14.91 -3.24
CA ASP A 73 10.03 -14.44 -4.62
C ASP A 73 8.74 -13.76 -5.12
N SER A 74 8.30 -12.73 -4.40
CA SER A 74 7.07 -11.96 -4.72
C SER A 74 7.28 -10.44 -4.65
N LEU A 75 6.24 -9.68 -4.99
CA LEU A 75 6.10 -8.24 -4.70
C LEU A 75 5.20 -7.95 -3.50
N VAL A 76 5.08 -8.90 -2.57
CA VAL A 76 4.45 -8.67 -1.27
C VAL A 76 5.53 -8.18 -0.31
N LEU A 77 5.40 -6.96 0.18
CA LEU A 77 6.40 -6.31 1.04
C LEU A 77 6.03 -6.48 2.51
N GLU A 78 6.93 -7.01 3.32
CA GLU A 78 6.79 -7.09 4.78
C GLU A 78 7.69 -6.06 5.46
N THR A 79 7.08 -5.15 6.22
CA THR A 79 7.75 -4.08 6.95
C THR A 79 7.53 -4.25 8.45
N TYR A 80 8.58 -4.45 9.23
CA TYR A 80 8.47 -4.67 10.68
C TYR A 80 8.81 -3.42 11.47
N TRP A 81 8.06 -3.19 12.53
CA TRP A 81 8.31 -2.16 13.53
C TRP A 81 8.41 -2.80 14.91
N GLU A 82 9.60 -2.72 15.50
CA GLU A 82 9.81 -3.12 16.89
C GLU A 82 9.72 -1.87 17.76
N THR A 83 8.79 -1.89 18.71
CA THR A 83 8.53 -0.80 19.65
C THR A 83 8.81 -1.27 21.06
N ARG A 84 8.73 -0.36 22.04
CA ARG A 84 8.88 -0.73 23.46
C ARG A 84 7.76 -1.65 23.97
N THR A 85 6.60 -1.68 23.32
CA THR A 85 5.41 -2.39 23.81
C THR A 85 5.06 -3.63 22.98
N GLY A 86 5.73 -3.83 21.84
CA GLY A 86 5.46 -4.95 20.95
C GLY A 86 6.06 -4.77 19.56
N THR A 87 5.86 -5.79 18.73
CA THR A 87 6.27 -5.81 17.33
C THR A 87 5.05 -5.92 16.43
N VAL A 88 5.02 -5.14 15.36
CA VAL A 88 4.02 -5.26 14.28
C VAL A 88 4.70 -5.48 12.94
N LYS A 89 3.98 -6.15 12.04
CA LYS A 89 4.34 -6.32 10.64
C LYS A 89 3.28 -5.65 9.76
N VAL A 90 3.70 -4.81 8.85
CA VAL A 90 2.84 -4.23 7.81
C VAL A 90 3.15 -4.95 6.49
N ILE A 91 2.13 -5.59 5.92
CA ILE A 91 2.19 -6.29 4.64
C ILE A 91 1.55 -5.40 3.59
N ASP A 92 2.37 -4.88 2.67
CA ASP A 92 1.95 -4.01 1.58
C ASP A 92 1.99 -4.78 0.25
N PHE A 93 0.90 -4.79 -0.50
CA PHE A 93 0.84 -5.45 -1.81
C PHE A 93 -0.27 -4.89 -2.69
N MET A 94 -0.20 -5.21 -3.98
CA MET A 94 -1.26 -4.96 -4.96
C MET A 94 -1.54 -6.29 -5.66
N PRO A 95 -2.76 -6.87 -5.52
CA PRO A 95 -3.11 -8.08 -6.24
C PRO A 95 -3.16 -7.82 -7.74
N GLN A 96 -2.85 -8.84 -8.56
CA GLN A 96 -3.14 -8.77 -9.99
C GLN A 96 -4.64 -8.56 -10.17
N ARG A 97 -5.01 -7.43 -10.79
CA ARG A 97 -6.40 -6.99 -10.86
C ARG A 97 -7.17 -7.64 -12.00
N ASP A 98 -8.45 -7.90 -11.78
CA ASP A 98 -9.40 -8.16 -12.87
C ASP A 98 -9.83 -6.84 -13.53
N LYS A 99 -10.34 -5.89 -12.72
CA LYS A 99 -10.87 -4.61 -13.22
C LYS A 99 -10.29 -3.37 -12.56
N SER A 100 -10.27 -3.33 -11.23
CA SER A 100 -9.85 -2.15 -10.46
C SER A 100 -8.52 -2.41 -9.76
N PRO A 101 -7.57 -1.45 -9.76
CA PRO A 101 -6.41 -1.53 -8.89
C PRO A 101 -6.81 -1.40 -7.42
N ASP A 102 -6.20 -2.26 -6.62
CA ASP A 102 -6.28 -2.26 -5.18
C ASP A 102 -4.88 -2.09 -4.58
N VAL A 103 -4.76 -1.20 -3.60
CA VAL A 103 -3.61 -1.17 -2.69
C VAL A 103 -4.08 -1.71 -1.35
N MET A 104 -3.46 -2.82 -0.92
CA MET A 104 -3.81 -3.50 0.31
C MET A 104 -2.65 -3.39 1.31
N ARG A 105 -3.00 -3.01 2.54
CA ARG A 105 -2.04 -2.84 3.65
C ARG A 105 -2.58 -3.57 4.87
N ILE A 106 -1.95 -4.68 5.26
CA ILE A 106 -2.37 -5.51 6.40
C ILE A 106 -1.39 -5.32 7.54
N VAL A 107 -1.89 -4.86 8.69
CA VAL A 107 -1.10 -4.74 9.91
C VAL A 107 -1.36 -5.96 10.78
N GLU A 108 -0.32 -6.75 11.05
CA GLU A 108 -0.36 -7.94 11.90
C GLU A 108 0.43 -7.68 13.20
N GLY A 109 -0.16 -8.00 14.35
CA GLY A 109 0.53 -8.00 15.63
C GLY A 109 1.40 -9.24 15.76
N VAL A 110 2.72 -9.05 15.87
CA VAL A 110 3.69 -10.15 15.98
C VAL A 110 3.95 -10.53 17.43
N SER A 111 4.04 -9.53 18.32
CA SER A 111 4.18 -9.74 19.75
C SER A 111 3.75 -8.51 20.54
N GLY A 112 3.27 -8.70 21.76
CA GLY A 112 2.83 -7.61 22.63
C GLY A 112 1.67 -6.81 22.04
N THR A 113 1.66 -5.50 22.30
CA THR A 113 0.56 -4.60 21.91
C THR A 113 1.14 -3.30 21.35
N VAL A 114 0.72 -2.92 20.15
CA VAL A 114 1.20 -1.70 19.49
C VAL A 114 0.04 -0.84 19.05
N ASP A 115 0.07 0.42 19.47
CA ASP A 115 -0.83 1.44 18.95
C ASP A 115 -0.33 1.92 17.59
N MET A 116 -1.23 1.98 16.63
CA MET A 116 -0.96 2.32 15.24
C MET A 116 -1.70 3.58 14.84
N SER A 117 -1.15 4.26 13.83
CA SER A 117 -1.77 5.41 13.19
C SER A 117 -1.68 5.28 11.68
N SER A 118 -2.72 5.73 11.00
CA SER A 118 -2.76 5.82 9.54
C SER A 118 -3.24 7.19 9.10
N VAL A 119 -2.51 7.80 8.16
CA VAL A 119 -2.85 9.08 7.54
C VAL A 119 -2.85 8.90 6.03
N LEU A 120 -4.04 9.03 5.42
CA LEU A 120 -4.22 9.02 3.98
C LEU A 120 -4.52 10.45 3.50
N ARG A 121 -3.62 11.02 2.70
CA ARG A 121 -3.85 12.27 1.99
C ARG A 121 -3.89 11.97 0.50
N LEU A 122 -5.06 12.14 -0.11
CA LEU A 122 -5.23 12.00 -1.56
C LEU A 122 -5.05 13.35 -2.24
N ARG A 123 -4.23 13.38 -3.29
CA ARG A 123 -4.11 14.50 -4.22
C ARG A 123 -3.92 13.99 -5.63
N PHE A 124 -4.94 14.14 -6.47
CA PHE A 124 -4.90 13.68 -7.84
C PHE A 124 -4.10 14.64 -8.71
N ASP A 125 -3.77 14.19 -9.93
CA ASP A 125 -3.04 14.97 -10.93
C ASP A 125 -1.75 15.58 -10.37
N PHE A 126 -0.89 14.70 -9.83
CA PHE A 126 0.43 15.06 -9.29
C PHE A 126 0.41 16.06 -8.14
N GLY A 127 -0.65 16.06 -7.34
CA GLY A 127 -0.79 16.96 -6.20
C GLY A 127 -1.74 18.13 -6.42
N SER A 128 -2.19 18.38 -7.66
CA SER A 128 -2.92 19.61 -8.04
C SER A 128 -4.40 19.58 -7.62
N VAL A 129 -5.01 18.39 -7.56
CA VAL A 129 -6.45 18.23 -7.31
C VAL A 129 -6.72 17.66 -5.92
N VAL A 130 -7.39 18.43 -5.08
CA VAL A 130 -7.94 17.97 -3.80
C VAL A 130 -9.31 17.31 -4.05
N PRO A 131 -9.50 16.02 -3.75
CA PRO A 131 -10.77 15.35 -3.99
C PRO A 131 -11.84 15.75 -2.98
N TRP A 132 -13.12 15.65 -3.39
CA TRP A 132 -14.24 15.70 -2.46
C TRP A 132 -14.38 14.37 -1.72
N VAL A 133 -14.37 14.40 -0.38
CA VAL A 133 -14.41 13.18 0.45
C VAL A 133 -15.75 13.06 1.17
N ARG A 134 -16.40 11.91 1.05
CA ARG A 134 -17.66 11.58 1.74
C ARG A 134 -17.62 10.20 2.37
N ARG A 135 -18.59 9.92 3.25
CA ARG A 135 -18.88 8.55 3.71
C ARG A 135 -19.95 7.94 2.83
N SER A 136 -19.78 6.67 2.46
CA SER A 136 -20.82 5.88 1.78
C SER A 136 -20.71 4.43 2.22
N HIS A 137 -21.80 3.86 2.76
CA HIS A 137 -21.86 2.45 3.16
C HIS A 137 -20.70 1.99 4.06
N GLY A 138 -20.31 2.83 5.03
CA GLY A 138 -19.18 2.54 5.93
C GLY A 138 -17.79 2.86 5.36
N HIS A 139 -17.67 3.17 4.07
CA HIS A 139 -16.41 3.49 3.40
C HIS A 139 -16.17 4.99 3.27
N ARG A 140 -14.90 5.36 3.10
CA ARG A 140 -14.50 6.72 2.69
C ARG A 140 -14.34 6.72 1.19
N VAL A 141 -15.07 7.61 0.53
CA VAL A 141 -15.05 7.75 -0.93
C VAL A 141 -14.54 9.13 -1.26
N ALA A 142 -13.44 9.19 -1.99
CA ALA A 142 -12.85 10.40 -2.54
C ALA A 142 -13.13 10.46 -4.04
N VAL A 143 -13.61 11.60 -4.54
CA VAL A 143 -13.91 11.80 -5.97
C VAL A 143 -13.15 13.03 -6.49
N ALA A 144 -12.48 12.87 -7.62
CA ALA A 144 -11.77 13.92 -8.35
C ALA A 144 -12.04 13.75 -9.85
N GLY A 145 -13.02 14.49 -10.38
CA GLY A 145 -13.41 14.37 -11.80
C GLY A 145 -13.81 12.93 -12.18
N PRO A 146 -13.13 12.30 -13.17
CA PRO A 146 -13.44 10.93 -13.59
C PRO A 146 -12.96 9.86 -12.59
N ASP A 147 -12.12 10.24 -11.62
CA ASP A 147 -11.48 9.33 -10.68
C ASP A 147 -12.23 9.23 -9.37
N SER A 148 -12.30 8.02 -8.81
CA SER A 148 -12.69 7.82 -7.42
C SER A 148 -11.82 6.79 -6.73
N VAL A 149 -11.63 6.99 -5.43
CA VAL A 149 -10.88 6.07 -4.56
C VAL A 149 -11.72 5.75 -3.33
N TRP A 150 -11.80 4.46 -3.01
CA TRP A 150 -12.58 3.90 -1.92
C TRP A 150 -11.65 3.32 -0.87
N LEU A 151 -11.63 3.91 0.33
CA LEU A 151 -10.90 3.39 1.47
C LEU A 151 -11.85 2.65 2.43
N ARG A 152 -11.44 1.46 2.82
CA ARG A 152 -12.09 0.66 3.87
C ARG A 152 -11.06 -0.07 4.73
N SER A 153 -11.55 -0.64 5.83
CA SER A 153 -10.77 -1.53 6.69
C SER A 153 -11.57 -2.76 7.13
N GLU A 154 -10.84 -3.85 7.40
CA GLU A 154 -11.35 -5.12 7.91
C GLU A 154 -10.41 -5.62 9.04
N PRO A 155 -10.88 -5.74 10.30
CA PRO A 155 -12.17 -5.27 10.79
C PRO A 155 -12.34 -3.73 10.66
N PRO A 156 -13.56 -3.19 10.81
CA PRO A 156 -13.79 -1.75 10.66
C PRO A 156 -13.01 -0.90 11.67
N VAL A 157 -12.17 0.01 11.16
CA VAL A 157 -11.44 1.01 11.95
C VAL A 157 -12.12 2.37 11.86
N LYS A 158 -12.24 3.06 12.99
CA LYS A 158 -12.76 4.44 13.03
C LYS A 158 -11.82 5.38 12.26
N THR A 159 -12.40 6.13 11.33
CA THR A 159 -11.69 7.18 10.58
C THR A 159 -12.31 8.55 10.81
N TRP A 160 -11.50 9.61 10.75
CA TRP A 160 -11.94 11.00 10.79
C TRP A 160 -11.19 11.85 9.77
N GLY A 161 -11.71 13.04 9.47
CA GLY A 161 -11.03 14.01 8.61
C GLY A 161 -10.22 15.00 9.44
N GLN A 162 -9.02 15.34 8.99
CA GLN A 162 -8.18 16.37 9.61
C GLN A 162 -7.29 17.00 8.53
N GLN A 163 -7.25 18.33 8.42
CA GLN A 163 -6.36 19.03 7.46
C GLN A 163 -6.36 18.42 6.03
N PHE A 164 -7.53 18.10 5.47
CA PHE A 164 -7.67 17.45 4.15
C PHE A 164 -7.02 16.06 4.01
N SER A 165 -6.87 15.33 5.12
CA SER A 165 -6.50 13.91 5.16
C SER A 165 -7.58 13.08 5.85
N THR A 166 -7.56 11.77 5.60
CA THR A 166 -8.32 10.76 6.34
C THR A 166 -7.38 10.08 7.33
N CYS A 167 -7.66 10.27 8.61
CA CYS A 167 -6.87 9.72 9.72
C CYS A 167 -7.58 8.53 10.35
N SER A 168 -6.79 7.61 10.92
CA SER A 168 -7.26 6.53 11.78
C SER A 168 -6.22 6.19 12.84
N SER A 169 -6.68 5.66 13.97
CA SER A 169 -5.87 5.13 15.06
C SER A 169 -6.55 3.86 15.58
N PHE A 170 -5.74 2.84 15.85
CA PHE A 170 -6.17 1.51 16.25
C PHE A 170 -5.02 0.81 16.96
N THR A 171 -5.35 -0.18 17.78
CA THR A 171 -4.37 -1.00 18.50
C THR A 171 -4.38 -2.40 17.88
N VAL A 172 -3.20 -3.01 17.76
CA VAL A 172 -3.07 -4.41 17.32
C VAL A 172 -2.28 -5.18 18.38
N THR A 173 -2.86 -6.26 18.87
CA THR A 173 -2.21 -7.21 19.79
C THR A 173 -1.67 -8.42 19.03
N GLU A 174 -0.83 -9.21 19.68
CA GLU A 174 -0.28 -10.45 19.12
C GLU A 174 -1.36 -11.36 18.52
N GLY A 175 -1.18 -11.73 17.24
CA GLY A 175 -2.11 -12.56 16.48
C GLY A 175 -3.29 -11.83 15.86
N GLU A 176 -3.55 -10.56 16.23
CA GLU A 176 -4.57 -9.75 15.59
C GLU A 176 -4.09 -9.19 14.25
N SER A 177 -5.03 -8.88 13.38
CA SER A 177 -4.74 -8.27 12.08
C SER A 177 -5.78 -7.25 11.69
N VAL A 178 -5.34 -6.15 11.08
CA VAL A 178 -6.19 -5.09 10.54
C VAL A 178 -5.74 -4.77 9.12
N ALA A 179 -6.62 -5.05 8.15
CA ALA A 179 -6.41 -4.73 6.76
C ALA A 179 -7.01 -3.38 6.41
N PHE A 180 -6.31 -2.59 5.60
CA PHE A 180 -6.84 -1.44 4.88
C PHE A 180 -6.79 -1.73 3.38
N VAL A 181 -7.87 -1.38 2.67
CA VAL A 181 -7.99 -1.56 1.23
C VAL A 181 -8.36 -0.24 0.59
N LEU A 182 -7.54 0.16 -0.38
CA LEU A 182 -7.72 1.36 -1.19
C LEU A 182 -7.97 0.94 -2.64
N THR A 183 -9.22 1.05 -3.08
CA THR A 183 -9.63 0.64 -4.44
C THR A 183 -9.88 1.89 -5.30
N TRP A 184 -9.22 2.00 -6.45
CA TRP A 184 -9.62 3.01 -7.45
C TRP A 184 -10.68 2.45 -8.39
N HIS A 185 -11.60 3.32 -8.79
CA HIS A 185 -12.66 2.98 -9.74
C HIS A 185 -13.17 4.26 -10.44
N PRO A 186 -13.63 4.20 -11.70
CA PRO A 186 -14.23 5.37 -12.35
C PRO A 186 -15.40 5.93 -11.55
N SER A 187 -15.43 7.24 -11.33
CA SER A 187 -16.39 7.91 -10.44
C SER A 187 -17.85 7.80 -10.91
N HIS A 188 -18.06 7.61 -12.22
CA HIS A 188 -19.36 7.51 -12.86
C HIS A 188 -19.89 6.06 -12.93
N SER A 189 -19.07 5.07 -12.61
CA SER A 189 -19.45 3.66 -12.69
C SER A 189 -19.99 3.15 -11.34
N GLN A 190 -20.63 1.98 -11.33
CA GLN A 190 -21.19 1.39 -10.11
C GLN A 190 -20.10 1.06 -9.08
N ARG A 191 -20.47 1.02 -7.80
CA ARG A 191 -19.54 0.74 -6.70
C ARG A 191 -18.66 -0.51 -6.98
N PRO A 192 -17.34 -0.45 -6.72
CA PRO A 192 -16.46 -1.59 -6.89
C PRO A 192 -16.84 -2.76 -5.98
N GLN A 193 -16.59 -3.98 -6.45
CA GLN A 193 -16.76 -5.19 -5.65
C GLN A 193 -15.75 -5.21 -4.50
N LEU A 194 -16.17 -5.76 -3.36
CA LEU A 194 -15.30 -5.90 -2.20
C LEU A 194 -14.48 -7.19 -2.32
N ILE A 195 -13.16 -7.07 -2.29
CA ILE A 195 -12.23 -8.19 -2.32
C ILE A 195 -11.76 -8.51 -0.90
N ASP A 196 -11.86 -9.74 -0.44
CA ASP A 196 -11.30 -10.14 0.87
C ASP A 196 -9.76 -9.97 0.86
N PRO A 197 -9.19 -9.07 1.69
CA PRO A 197 -7.77 -8.76 1.63
C PRO A 197 -6.88 -9.94 2.06
N TYR A 198 -7.36 -10.80 2.96
CA TYR A 198 -6.60 -11.95 3.44
C TYR A 198 -6.58 -13.06 2.38
N LYS A 199 -7.68 -13.25 1.66
CA LYS A 199 -7.70 -14.15 0.48
C LYS A 199 -6.86 -13.59 -0.66
N ALA A 200 -6.94 -12.28 -0.91
CA ALA A 200 -6.13 -11.63 -1.94
C ALA A 200 -4.63 -11.76 -1.66
N LEU A 201 -4.20 -11.65 -0.41
CA LEU A 201 -2.79 -11.89 -0.03
C LEU A 201 -2.36 -13.32 -0.39
N LYS A 202 -3.16 -14.32 -0.01
CA LYS A 202 -2.86 -15.74 -0.31
C LYS A 202 -2.76 -15.99 -1.81
N HIS A 203 -3.72 -15.51 -2.60
CA HIS A 203 -3.70 -15.63 -4.05
C HIS A 203 -2.51 -14.89 -4.66
N THR A 204 -2.20 -13.68 -4.21
CA THR A 204 -1.06 -12.90 -4.72
C THR A 204 0.26 -13.64 -4.50
N LEU A 205 0.47 -14.24 -3.32
CA LEU A 205 1.65 -15.05 -3.04
C LEU A 205 1.72 -16.29 -3.94
N GLN A 206 0.58 -16.96 -4.15
CA GLN A 206 0.49 -18.12 -5.03
C GLN A 206 0.81 -17.76 -6.49
N ASP A 207 0.23 -16.70 -7.03
CA ASP A 207 0.48 -16.23 -8.41
C ASP A 207 1.95 -15.89 -8.64
N TRP A 208 2.61 -15.34 -7.62
CA TRP A 208 4.05 -15.07 -7.68
C TRP A 208 4.85 -16.36 -7.68
N ALA A 209 4.57 -17.28 -6.74
CA ALA A 209 5.25 -18.58 -6.66
C ALA A 209 5.09 -19.39 -7.97
N GLU A 210 3.88 -19.50 -8.51
CA GLU A 210 3.62 -20.20 -9.78
C GLU A 210 4.37 -19.55 -10.95
N TRP A 211 4.51 -18.22 -10.94
CA TRP A 211 5.25 -17.53 -11.99
C TRP A 211 6.76 -17.72 -11.87
N THR A 212 7.31 -17.65 -10.66
CA THR A 212 8.76 -17.72 -10.39
C THR A 212 9.30 -19.15 -10.47
N ASP A 213 8.49 -20.17 -10.18
CA ASP A 213 8.84 -21.59 -10.34
C ASP A 213 9.19 -21.95 -11.80
N ARG A 214 8.79 -21.13 -12.77
CA ARG A 214 9.15 -21.29 -14.19
C ARG A 214 10.58 -20.85 -14.50
N CYS A 215 11.27 -20.19 -13.58
CA CYS A 215 12.65 -19.73 -13.77
C CYS A 215 13.64 -20.88 -13.53
N THR A 216 14.27 -21.35 -14.62
CA THR A 216 15.22 -22.48 -14.60
C THR A 216 16.67 -22.09 -14.27
N TYR A 217 16.96 -20.81 -14.02
CA TYR A 217 18.32 -20.34 -13.75
C TYR A 217 18.83 -20.85 -12.39
N GLN A 218 19.88 -21.67 -12.39
CA GLN A 218 20.52 -22.25 -11.18
C GLN A 218 21.95 -21.73 -10.95
N GLY A 219 22.32 -20.60 -11.57
CA GLY A 219 23.66 -20.02 -11.44
C GLY A 219 23.89 -19.28 -10.11
N PRO A 220 25.12 -18.79 -9.87
CA PRO A 220 25.53 -18.20 -8.59
C PRO A 220 24.78 -16.91 -8.22
N TYR A 221 24.14 -16.24 -9.18
CA TYR A 221 23.41 -14.98 -8.96
C TYR A 221 21.89 -15.15 -8.90
N ARG A 222 21.39 -16.33 -8.52
CA ARG A 222 19.97 -16.68 -8.65
C ARG A 222 19.03 -15.67 -7.98
N GLU A 223 19.35 -15.24 -6.76
CA GLU A 223 18.53 -14.27 -6.02
C GLU A 223 18.43 -12.92 -6.74
N ALA A 224 19.55 -12.40 -7.24
CA ALA A 224 19.58 -11.14 -7.98
C ALA A 224 18.81 -11.25 -9.30
N VAL A 225 19.03 -12.33 -10.06
CA VAL A 225 18.31 -12.61 -11.31
C VAL A 225 16.81 -12.71 -11.06
N MET A 226 16.39 -13.46 -10.03
CA MET A 226 14.98 -13.62 -9.69
C MET A 226 14.35 -12.28 -9.31
N ARG A 227 15.00 -11.48 -8.46
CA ARG A 227 14.50 -10.17 -8.07
C ARG A 227 14.38 -9.23 -9.27
N SER A 228 15.34 -9.24 -10.19
CA SER A 228 15.25 -8.47 -11.44
C SER A 228 14.09 -8.93 -12.32
N LEU A 229 13.88 -10.24 -12.47
CA LEU A 229 12.77 -10.80 -13.26
C LEU A 229 11.40 -10.41 -12.68
N ILE A 230 11.24 -10.48 -11.36
CA ILE A 230 10.03 -10.03 -10.64
C ILE A 230 9.75 -8.55 -10.93
N THR A 231 10.77 -7.69 -10.80
CA THR A 231 10.63 -6.25 -11.08
C THR A 231 10.28 -5.99 -12.53
N LEU A 232 10.90 -6.68 -13.49
CA LEU A 232 10.59 -6.53 -14.91
C LEU A 232 9.15 -6.98 -15.22
N LYS A 233 8.71 -8.11 -14.67
CA LYS A 233 7.32 -8.57 -14.80
C LYS A 233 6.36 -7.49 -14.29
N ALA A 234 6.66 -6.93 -13.12
CA ALA A 234 5.82 -5.91 -12.50
C ALA A 234 5.67 -4.62 -13.30
N LEU A 235 6.65 -4.31 -14.15
CA LEU A 235 6.67 -3.13 -15.01
C LEU A 235 6.28 -3.46 -16.46
N THR A 236 5.75 -4.66 -16.71
CA THR A 236 5.25 -5.08 -18.02
C THR A 236 3.73 -5.08 -17.99
N TYR A 237 3.13 -4.22 -18.84
CA TYR A 237 1.68 -4.15 -18.98
C TYR A 237 1.13 -5.46 -19.55
N ALA A 238 0.53 -6.28 -18.69
CA ALA A 238 -0.02 -7.58 -19.00
C ALA A 238 -1.50 -7.67 -18.63
#